data_AF-A0A7X9PKL0-F1
#
_entry.id   AF-A0A7X9PKL0-F1
#
_cell.length_a   1.000
_cell.length_b   1.000
_cell.length_c   1.000
_cell.angle_alpha   90.00
_cell.angle_beta   90.00
_cell.angle_gamma   90.00
#
_symmetry.space_group_name_H-M   'P 1'
#
loop_
_entity.id
_entity.type
_entity.pdbx_description
1 polymer ?
#
loop_
_entity_poly.entity_id
_entity_poly.type
_entity_poly.pdbx_seq_one_letter_code
_entity_poly.pdbx_strand_id
1 'polypeptide(L)'
;EITANSKSDEKYVVCNADEGDPGAFMDRSVLEGDPHSVIEAMAIAGYAIGASNGLVYIRAEYPLAIERLKIAIEQARAYGFLGKNILGSGFNFDITLRYGAGAFVCGEETALIHSMEGLRGEPTFKPPFPSVSGYKGKPTNVNNVETFANIPVIINKGAEWYASIGTERSKGTKVFALAGKINNVGLIEVPMGVTLREVIYEIGGGIKGGKKFKAVQTGGPSGGCLTEKHLDTPIEYDTLIEAGSMMGSGGMIVMDEDDCMVSVAKFYLDFTVEESCGKCSPCRIGNKRLYEMLDKITKGEGTKEDLELLRNLSTVIKDTSLCGLGQTSPNPVLSTMDNFYEEYLEHVTEHKCRAGQCKSMVHYFINPDNCVGCTACARNCPVNAIKGERKQIHEINQDICIKCGACLEKCKFNAVFVK
;
A
#
# COMPACT_ATOMS: atom_id res chain seq x y z
N GLU A 1 -20.69 17.14 8.20
CA GLU A 1 -21.16 18.47 8.59
C GLU A 1 -21.12 19.50 7.45
N ILE A 2 -19.96 19.76 6.83
CA ILE A 2 -19.83 20.78 5.74
C ILE A 2 -20.86 20.56 4.62
N THR A 3 -21.01 19.32 4.14
CA THR A 3 -21.99 18.98 3.09
C THR A 3 -23.43 19.20 3.55
N ALA A 4 -23.73 18.93 4.83
CA ALA A 4 -25.06 19.18 5.41
C ALA A 4 -25.38 20.68 5.43
N ASN A 5 -24.42 21.51 5.83
CA ASN A 5 -24.56 22.97 5.92
C ASN A 5 -24.54 23.67 4.56
N SER A 6 -24.05 23.00 3.51
CA SER A 6 -24.00 23.55 2.15
C SER A 6 -25.42 23.64 1.55
N LYS A 7 -25.81 24.85 1.11
CA LYS A 7 -27.11 25.10 0.50
C LYS A 7 -27.10 24.67 -0.97
N SER A 8 -27.85 23.63 -1.29
CA SER A 8 -28.04 23.14 -2.65
C SER A 8 -29.38 22.43 -2.78
N ASP A 9 -29.92 22.44 -3.99
CA ASP A 9 -31.10 21.70 -4.44
C ASP A 9 -30.85 20.18 -4.50
N GLU A 10 -29.60 19.77 -4.70
CA GLU A 10 -29.22 18.37 -4.78
C GLU A 10 -27.87 18.14 -4.07
N LYS A 11 -27.74 17.00 -3.41
CA LYS A 11 -26.51 16.57 -2.74
C LYS A 11 -26.27 15.09 -3.02
N TYR A 12 -25.02 14.69 -2.94
CA TYR A 12 -24.58 13.33 -3.26
C TYR A 12 -23.83 12.71 -2.10
N VAL A 13 -24.08 11.42 -1.86
CA VAL A 13 -23.25 10.54 -1.04
C VAL A 13 -22.49 9.62 -1.99
N VAL A 14 -21.17 9.52 -1.81
CA VAL A 14 -20.31 8.68 -2.63
C VAL A 14 -19.61 7.68 -1.73
N CYS A 15 -19.73 6.40 -2.07
CA CYS A 15 -18.90 5.34 -1.53
C CYS A 15 -17.73 5.10 -2.46
N ASN A 16 -16.53 5.39 -1.94
CA ASN A 16 -15.26 5.06 -2.56
C ASN A 16 -14.94 3.59 -2.25
N ALA A 17 -15.21 2.73 -3.22
CA ALA A 17 -14.89 1.30 -3.24
C ALA A 17 -13.76 0.99 -4.25
N ASP A 18 -12.90 1.97 -4.54
CA ASP A 18 -11.71 1.83 -5.38
C ASP A 18 -10.48 1.59 -4.50
N GLU A 19 -10.35 0.34 -4.05
CA GLU A 19 -9.20 -0.15 -3.27
C GLU A 19 -8.11 -0.63 -4.23
N GLY A 20 -7.18 0.26 -4.60
CA GLY A 20 -6.08 -0.05 -5.53
C GLY A 20 -4.73 -0.34 -4.88
N ASP A 21 -4.61 -0.24 -3.55
CA ASP A 21 -3.36 -0.43 -2.83
C ASP A 21 -2.84 -1.88 -2.93
N PRO A 22 -1.54 -2.09 -3.24
CA PRO A 22 -0.92 -3.40 -3.16
C PRO A 22 -1.01 -3.97 -1.74
N GLY A 23 -1.69 -5.11 -1.60
CA GLY A 23 -1.84 -5.81 -0.33
C GLY A 23 -3.05 -5.39 0.52
N ALA A 24 -3.86 -4.43 0.08
CA ALA A 24 -5.15 -4.11 0.71
C ALA A 24 -6.29 -4.85 -0.01
N PHE A 25 -7.20 -5.46 0.76
CA PHE A 25 -8.39 -6.16 0.26
C PHE A 25 -9.54 -6.17 1.27
N MET A 26 -9.59 -5.14 2.12
CA MET A 26 -10.55 -5.03 3.22
C MET A 26 -11.91 -4.52 2.72
N ASP A 27 -11.90 -3.51 1.85
CA ASP A 27 -13.13 -2.99 1.24
C ASP A 27 -13.78 -4.05 0.38
N ARG A 28 -12.95 -4.78 -0.38
CA ARG A 28 -13.39 -5.96 -1.12
C ARG A 28 -14.10 -6.98 -0.22
N SER A 29 -13.52 -7.28 0.94
CA SER A 29 -14.04 -8.30 1.84
C SER A 29 -15.38 -7.89 2.47
N VAL A 30 -15.55 -6.60 2.78
CA VAL A 30 -16.84 -6.06 3.24
C VAL A 30 -17.88 -6.15 2.12
N LEU A 31 -17.57 -5.71 0.91
CA LEU A 31 -18.52 -5.71 -0.21
C LEU A 31 -18.90 -7.13 -0.67
N GLU A 32 -17.97 -8.07 -0.58
CA GLU A 32 -18.27 -9.47 -0.82
C GLU A 32 -19.07 -10.06 0.36
N GLY A 33 -18.68 -9.82 1.61
CA GLY A 33 -19.29 -10.45 2.78
C GLY A 33 -20.65 -9.88 3.18
N ASP A 34 -20.75 -8.57 3.36
CA ASP A 34 -21.93 -7.85 3.83
C ASP A 34 -22.12 -6.50 3.12
N PRO A 35 -22.58 -6.51 1.86
CA PRO A 35 -22.87 -5.29 1.12
C PRO A 35 -24.07 -4.50 1.69
N HIS A 36 -24.94 -5.14 2.49
CA HIS A 36 -26.13 -4.48 3.05
C HIS A 36 -25.75 -3.45 4.11
N SER A 37 -24.75 -3.73 4.95
CA SER A 37 -24.22 -2.74 5.91
C SER A 37 -23.76 -1.44 5.22
N VAL A 38 -23.13 -1.54 4.05
CA VAL A 38 -22.70 -0.35 3.28
C VAL A 38 -23.91 0.40 2.72
N ILE A 39 -24.90 -0.31 2.17
CA ILE A 39 -26.12 0.29 1.60
C ILE A 39 -26.92 1.02 2.68
N GLU A 40 -27.11 0.39 3.84
CA GLU A 40 -27.81 0.99 5.00
C GLU A 40 -27.10 2.26 5.44
N ALA A 41 -25.77 2.20 5.63
CA ALA A 41 -24.96 3.33 6.03
C ALA A 41 -25.00 4.50 5.03
N MET A 42 -25.00 4.20 3.73
CA MET A 42 -25.15 5.23 2.70
C MET A 42 -26.52 5.92 2.77
N ALA A 43 -27.60 5.17 3.02
CA ALA A 43 -28.94 5.74 3.19
C ALA A 43 -29.02 6.63 4.43
N ILE A 44 -28.42 6.20 5.55
CA ILE A 44 -28.30 6.99 6.78
C ILE A 44 -27.50 8.27 6.52
N ALA A 45 -26.36 8.19 5.84
CA ALA A 45 -25.55 9.35 5.50
C ALA A 45 -26.34 10.32 4.59
N GLY A 46 -27.09 9.77 3.63
CA GLY A 46 -27.99 10.53 2.77
C GLY A 46 -29.03 11.31 3.58
N TYR A 47 -29.67 10.64 4.54
CA TYR A 47 -30.62 11.27 5.46
C TYR A 47 -29.96 12.38 6.27
N ALA A 48 -28.79 12.12 6.85
CA ALA A 48 -28.07 13.07 7.70
C ALA A 48 -27.64 14.35 6.98
N ILE A 49 -27.28 14.28 5.69
CA ILE A 49 -26.83 15.46 4.91
C ILE A 49 -27.92 16.07 4.03
N GLY A 50 -29.08 15.41 3.90
CA GLY A 50 -30.16 15.78 2.99
C GLY A 50 -29.85 15.47 1.52
N ALA A 51 -29.15 14.37 1.25
CA ALA A 51 -28.88 13.88 -0.10
C ALA A 51 -29.91 12.81 -0.50
N SER A 52 -30.32 12.82 -1.76
CA SER A 52 -31.24 11.82 -2.33
C SER A 52 -30.56 10.84 -3.29
N ASN A 53 -29.28 11.04 -3.59
CA ASN A 53 -28.54 10.22 -4.54
C ASN A 53 -27.26 9.67 -3.90
N GLY A 54 -27.14 8.35 -3.92
CA GLY A 54 -25.94 7.60 -3.60
C GLY A 54 -25.22 7.13 -4.86
N LEU A 55 -23.89 7.20 -4.85
CA LEU A 55 -23.03 6.65 -5.90
C LEU A 55 -22.04 5.70 -5.25
N VAL A 56 -21.92 4.48 -5.76
CA VAL A 56 -20.80 3.60 -5.39
C VAL A 56 -19.82 3.58 -6.55
N TYR A 57 -18.61 4.09 -6.34
CA TYR A 57 -17.53 3.98 -7.30
C TYR A 57 -16.70 2.75 -6.96
N ILE A 58 -16.85 1.70 -7.77
CA ILE A 58 -16.22 0.39 -7.54
C ILE A 58 -15.33 0.03 -8.72
N ARG A 59 -14.17 -0.53 -8.43
CA ARG A 59 -13.24 -0.99 -9.44
C ARG A 59 -13.76 -2.21 -10.21
N ALA A 60 -13.58 -2.22 -11.54
CA ALA A 60 -14.10 -3.28 -12.40
C ALA A 60 -13.44 -4.65 -12.15
N GLU A 61 -12.28 -4.69 -11.49
CA GLU A 61 -11.56 -5.93 -11.21
C GLU A 61 -12.18 -6.76 -10.06
N TYR A 62 -13.26 -6.29 -9.44
CA TYR A 62 -13.99 -7.02 -8.37
C TYR A 62 -15.34 -7.58 -8.85
N PRO A 63 -15.36 -8.60 -9.73
CA PRO A 63 -16.59 -9.10 -10.33
C PRO A 63 -17.58 -9.65 -9.29
N LEU A 64 -17.09 -10.35 -8.27
CA LEU A 64 -17.93 -10.93 -7.22
C LEU A 64 -18.55 -9.85 -6.33
N ALA A 65 -17.76 -8.84 -5.91
CA ALA A 65 -18.28 -7.71 -5.14
C ALA A 65 -19.35 -6.93 -5.92
N ILE A 66 -19.11 -6.69 -7.22
CA ILE A 66 -20.09 -6.04 -8.11
C ILE A 66 -21.39 -6.85 -8.19
N GLU A 67 -21.30 -8.17 -8.37
CA GLU A 67 -22.46 -9.05 -8.45
C GLU A 67 -23.28 -9.00 -7.14
N ARG A 68 -22.62 -9.18 -5.99
CA ARG A 68 -23.27 -9.16 -4.68
C ARG A 68 -23.89 -7.80 -4.35
N LEU A 69 -23.18 -6.72 -4.67
CA LEU A 69 -23.68 -5.36 -4.44
C LEU A 69 -24.91 -5.05 -5.32
N LYS A 70 -24.93 -5.49 -6.58
CA LYS A 70 -26.13 -5.38 -7.43
C LYS A 70 -27.32 -6.11 -6.82
N ILE A 71 -27.12 -7.36 -6.40
CA ILE A 71 -28.17 -8.17 -5.75
C ILE A 71 -28.68 -7.46 -4.50
N ALA A 72 -27.78 -6.96 -3.65
CA ALA A 72 -28.13 -6.29 -2.40
C ALA A 72 -28.91 -4.98 -2.64
N ILE A 73 -28.51 -4.17 -3.64
CA ILE A 73 -29.24 -2.95 -4.02
C ILE A 73 -30.66 -3.29 -4.52
N GLU A 74 -30.81 -4.30 -5.38
CA GLU A 74 -32.13 -4.72 -5.87
C GLU A 74 -33.01 -5.26 -4.74
N GLN A 75 -32.44 -6.02 -3.81
CA GLN A 75 -33.14 -6.46 -2.61
C GLN A 75 -33.60 -5.26 -1.77
N ALA A 76 -32.69 -4.32 -1.46
CA ALA A 76 -33.02 -3.14 -0.66
C ALA A 76 -34.13 -2.29 -1.31
N ARG A 77 -34.14 -2.17 -2.65
CA ARG A 77 -35.25 -1.56 -3.40
C ARG A 77 -36.55 -2.34 -3.25
N ALA A 78 -36.51 -3.66 -3.43
CA ALA A 78 -37.70 -4.52 -3.34
C ALA A 78 -38.35 -4.51 -1.95
N TYR A 79 -37.54 -4.41 -0.88
CA TYR A 79 -38.01 -4.28 0.50
C TYR A 79 -38.39 -2.85 0.91
N GLY A 80 -38.20 -1.85 0.02
CA GLY A 80 -38.54 -0.46 0.29
C GLY A 80 -37.54 0.29 1.19
N PHE A 81 -36.32 -0.21 1.32
CA PHE A 81 -35.21 0.44 2.02
C PHE A 81 -34.42 1.41 1.12
N LEU A 82 -34.58 1.30 -0.20
CA LEU A 82 -34.12 2.28 -1.19
C LEU A 82 -35.27 2.70 -2.09
N GLY A 83 -35.20 3.92 -2.61
CA GLY A 83 -36.19 4.51 -3.50
C GLY A 83 -36.92 5.70 -2.88
N LYS A 84 -38.25 5.73 -3.05
CA LYS A 84 -39.08 6.85 -2.60
C LYS A 84 -39.75 6.56 -1.27
N ASN A 85 -39.86 7.58 -0.43
CA ASN A 85 -40.56 7.56 0.85
C ASN A 85 -40.18 6.34 1.70
N ILE A 86 -38.88 6.17 1.92
CA ILE A 86 -38.29 5.02 2.62
C ILE A 86 -38.97 4.89 3.99
N LEU A 87 -39.60 3.73 4.24
CA LEU A 87 -40.33 3.43 5.48
C LEU A 87 -41.42 4.46 5.86
N GLY A 88 -41.96 5.21 4.90
CA GLY A 88 -42.95 6.25 5.18
C GLY A 88 -42.40 7.53 5.82
N SER A 89 -41.07 7.71 5.85
CA SER A 89 -40.39 8.83 6.51
C SER A 89 -40.45 10.17 5.76
N GLY A 90 -40.92 10.18 4.51
CA GLY A 90 -40.83 11.31 3.58
C GLY A 90 -39.46 11.47 2.92
N PHE A 91 -38.47 10.65 3.30
CA PHE A 91 -37.12 10.68 2.74
C PHE A 91 -36.99 9.79 1.49
N ASN A 92 -36.24 10.26 0.49
CA ASN A 92 -35.95 9.53 -0.74
C ASN A 92 -34.44 9.36 -0.86
N PHE A 93 -33.99 8.15 -1.17
CA PHE A 93 -32.58 7.86 -1.44
C PHE A 93 -32.44 6.62 -2.32
N ASP A 94 -31.61 6.71 -3.36
CA ASP A 94 -31.32 5.58 -4.23
C ASP A 94 -29.83 5.54 -4.61
N ILE A 95 -29.32 4.35 -4.96
CA ILE A 95 -27.90 4.10 -5.19
C ILE A 95 -27.64 3.68 -6.65
N THR A 96 -26.66 4.32 -7.28
CA THR A 96 -26.18 3.93 -8.62
C THR A 96 -24.72 3.47 -8.57
N LEU A 97 -24.40 2.40 -9.29
CA LEU A 97 -23.02 1.92 -9.43
C LEU A 97 -22.28 2.66 -10.56
N ARG A 98 -21.03 3.03 -10.29
CA ARG A 98 -20.06 3.57 -11.24
C ARG A 98 -18.83 2.67 -11.23
N TYR A 99 -18.35 2.31 -12.42
CA TYR A 99 -17.22 1.39 -12.55
C TYR A 99 -15.94 2.16 -12.86
N GLY A 100 -14.91 1.93 -12.05
CA GLY A 100 -13.54 2.34 -12.33
C GLY A 100 -12.88 1.43 -13.36
N ALA A 101 -11.82 1.92 -14.00
CA ALA A 101 -11.09 1.22 -15.06
C ALA A 101 -9.65 0.84 -14.64
N GLY A 102 -9.44 0.59 -13.34
CA GLY A 102 -8.16 0.10 -12.80
C GLY A 102 -7.06 1.17 -12.73
N ALA A 103 -7.35 2.33 -12.14
CA ALA A 103 -6.37 3.39 -11.93
C ALA A 103 -6.34 3.80 -10.46
N PHE A 104 -5.23 3.55 -9.76
CA PHE A 104 -5.09 3.79 -8.32
C PHE A 104 -5.37 5.24 -7.91
N VAL A 105 -4.95 6.20 -8.75
CA VAL A 105 -5.19 7.63 -8.50
C VAL A 105 -6.67 7.99 -8.43
N CYS A 106 -7.56 7.20 -9.04
CA CYS A 106 -9.01 7.41 -8.96
C CYS A 106 -9.59 7.12 -7.57
N GLY A 107 -8.82 6.52 -6.66
CA GLY A 107 -9.17 6.44 -5.24
C GLY A 107 -9.06 7.78 -4.51
N GLU A 108 -8.36 8.78 -5.07
CA GLU A 108 -8.31 10.13 -4.50
C GLU A 108 -9.65 10.86 -4.71
N GLU A 109 -10.15 11.52 -3.67
CA GLU A 109 -11.50 12.10 -3.60
C GLU A 109 -11.91 12.93 -4.84
N THR A 110 -11.05 13.82 -5.33
CA THR A 110 -11.36 14.68 -6.49
C THR A 110 -11.17 13.98 -7.83
N ALA A 111 -10.16 13.12 -7.93
CA ALA A 111 -9.95 12.28 -9.12
C ALA A 111 -11.12 11.29 -9.32
N LEU A 112 -11.63 10.72 -8.23
CA LEU A 112 -12.80 9.85 -8.20
C LEU A 112 -14.02 10.56 -8.80
N ILE A 113 -14.29 11.79 -8.35
CA ILE A 113 -15.40 12.61 -8.85
C ILE A 113 -15.27 12.86 -10.35
N HIS A 114 -14.11 13.28 -10.82
CA HIS A 114 -13.87 13.48 -12.25
C HIS A 114 -14.06 12.19 -13.06
N SER A 115 -13.59 11.06 -12.56
CA SER A 115 -13.79 9.76 -13.20
C SER A 115 -15.28 9.42 -13.31
N MET A 116 -16.06 9.63 -12.24
CA MET A 116 -17.52 9.45 -12.25
C MET A 116 -18.26 10.38 -13.22
N GLU A 117 -17.70 11.55 -13.52
CA GLU A 117 -18.22 12.51 -14.50
C GLU A 117 -17.85 12.15 -15.94
N GLY A 118 -17.03 11.11 -16.15
CA GLY A 118 -16.52 10.71 -17.45
C GLY A 118 -15.32 11.54 -17.93
N LEU A 119 -14.74 12.34 -17.04
CA LEU A 119 -13.48 13.04 -17.27
C LEU A 119 -12.30 12.12 -16.91
N ARG A 120 -11.09 12.58 -17.24
CA ARG A 120 -9.87 11.91 -16.81
C ARG A 120 -9.74 12.00 -15.28
N GLY A 121 -9.40 10.89 -14.62
CA GLY A 121 -9.22 10.78 -13.17
C GLY A 121 -7.99 11.55 -12.67
N GLU A 122 -8.09 12.87 -12.67
CA GLU A 122 -7.01 13.77 -12.27
C GLU A 122 -7.45 14.62 -11.07
N PRO A 123 -6.66 14.68 -9.99
CA PRO A 123 -6.99 15.49 -8.82
C PRO A 123 -7.08 16.99 -9.12
N THR A 124 -7.86 17.72 -8.33
CA THR A 124 -7.95 19.19 -8.36
C THR A 124 -7.44 19.83 -7.08
N PHE A 125 -7.06 21.10 -7.20
CA PHE A 125 -6.65 21.88 -6.04
C PHE A 125 -7.87 22.18 -5.17
N LYS A 126 -7.71 22.05 -3.85
CA LYS A 126 -8.71 22.42 -2.84
C LYS A 126 -8.28 23.77 -2.24
N PRO A 127 -9.13 24.81 -2.14
CA PRO A 127 -10.58 24.85 -2.39
C PRO A 127 -11.01 25.12 -3.85
N PRO A 128 -12.30 24.84 -4.22
CA PRO A 128 -13.37 24.37 -3.35
C PRO A 128 -13.25 22.89 -2.98
N PHE A 129 -13.65 22.53 -1.76
CA PHE A 129 -13.74 21.12 -1.34
C PHE A 129 -14.97 20.45 -1.95
N PRO A 130 -14.94 19.12 -2.21
CA PRO A 130 -16.09 18.38 -2.72
C PRO A 130 -17.37 18.51 -1.89
N SER A 131 -17.20 18.67 -0.58
CA SER A 131 -18.30 18.93 0.36
C SER A 131 -19.08 20.22 0.07
N VAL A 132 -18.49 21.15 -0.69
CA VAL A 132 -19.11 22.41 -1.14
C VAL A 132 -19.46 22.34 -2.62
N SER A 133 -18.53 21.89 -3.45
CA SER A 133 -18.71 21.72 -4.90
C SER A 133 -17.91 20.51 -5.38
N GLY A 134 -18.60 19.39 -5.58
CA GLY A 134 -18.05 18.11 -6.02
C GLY A 134 -18.72 17.62 -7.29
N TYR A 135 -19.32 16.43 -7.24
CA TYR A 135 -19.97 15.79 -8.39
C TYR A 135 -21.04 16.70 -9.00
N LYS A 136 -20.88 16.99 -10.30
CA LYS A 136 -21.68 17.91 -11.11
C LYS A 136 -21.78 19.32 -10.51
N GLY A 137 -20.73 19.75 -9.79
CA GLY A 137 -20.69 21.02 -9.07
C GLY A 137 -21.63 21.09 -7.86
N LYS A 138 -22.11 19.95 -7.35
CA LYS A 138 -23.01 19.86 -6.20
C LYS A 138 -22.28 19.40 -4.94
N PRO A 139 -22.73 19.76 -3.72
CA PRO A 139 -22.15 19.26 -2.48
C PRO A 139 -22.13 17.74 -2.45
N THR A 140 -20.94 17.17 -2.31
CA THR A 140 -20.70 15.73 -2.40
C THR A 140 -19.90 15.28 -1.19
N ASN A 141 -20.38 14.24 -0.51
CA ASN A 141 -19.69 13.62 0.61
C ASN A 141 -19.16 12.24 0.19
N VAL A 142 -17.83 12.11 0.10
CA VAL A 142 -17.15 10.87 -0.27
C VAL A 142 -16.63 10.19 1.00
N ASN A 143 -16.96 8.92 1.20
CA ASN A 143 -16.36 8.11 2.28
C ASN A 143 -15.97 6.72 1.75
N ASN A 144 -15.03 6.10 2.45
CA ASN A 144 -14.58 4.74 2.18
C ASN A 144 -15.60 3.68 2.65
N VAL A 145 -15.51 2.47 2.10
CA VAL A 145 -16.35 1.31 2.47
C VAL A 145 -16.25 0.97 3.96
N GLU A 146 -15.04 0.91 4.53
CA GLU A 146 -14.83 0.64 5.96
C GLU A 146 -15.54 1.66 6.85
N THR A 147 -15.49 2.94 6.47
CA THR A 147 -16.20 4.00 7.21
C THR A 147 -17.70 3.73 7.23
N PHE A 148 -18.29 3.38 6.08
CA PHE A 148 -19.71 3.04 6.01
C PHE A 148 -20.05 1.77 6.80
N ALA A 149 -19.22 0.73 6.72
CA ALA A 149 -19.42 -0.53 7.44
C ALA A 149 -19.52 -0.36 8.96
N ASN A 150 -18.84 0.65 9.52
CA ASN A 150 -18.89 0.95 10.95
C ASN A 150 -20.20 1.64 11.39
N ILE A 151 -20.91 2.35 10.50
CA ILE A 151 -22.06 3.19 10.87
C ILE A 151 -23.24 2.40 11.46
N PRO A 152 -23.72 1.29 10.85
CA PRO A 152 -24.86 0.55 11.40
C PRO A 152 -24.58 0.03 12.81
N VAL A 153 -23.35 -0.44 13.07
CA VAL A 153 -22.95 -0.93 14.39
C VAL A 153 -22.90 0.20 15.42
N ILE A 154 -22.39 1.38 15.03
CA ILE A 154 -22.37 2.58 15.89
C ILE A 154 -23.79 3.00 16.26
N ILE A 155 -24.74 2.99 15.33
CA ILE A 155 -26.14 3.36 15.62
C ILE A 155 -26.79 2.35 16.54
N ASN A 156 -26.57 1.05 16.32
CA ASN A 156 -27.19 0.00 17.10
C ASN A 156 -26.64 -0.09 18.54
N LYS A 157 -25.34 0.17 18.74
CA LYS A 157 -24.68 0.06 20.06
C LYS A 157 -24.44 1.39 20.77
N GLY A 158 -24.62 2.50 20.06
CA GLY A 158 -24.39 3.85 20.55
C GLY A 158 -22.95 4.35 20.33
N ALA A 159 -22.83 5.67 20.17
CA ALA A 159 -21.55 6.35 19.94
C ALA A 159 -20.58 6.21 21.13
N GLU A 160 -21.09 6.20 22.36
CA GLU A 160 -20.28 6.01 23.58
C GLU A 160 -19.60 4.65 23.60
N TRP A 161 -20.29 3.59 23.16
CA TRP A 161 -19.70 2.26 23.02
C TRP A 161 -18.53 2.28 22.03
N TYR A 162 -18.72 2.87 20.84
CA TYR A 162 -17.65 2.93 19.85
C TYR A 162 -16.47 3.79 20.33
N ALA A 163 -16.75 4.91 21.01
CA ALA A 163 -15.73 5.80 21.58
C ALA A 163 -15.00 5.21 22.81
N SER A 164 -15.55 4.16 23.42
CA SER A 164 -14.89 3.41 24.49
C SER A 164 -13.80 2.46 23.98
N ILE A 165 -13.81 2.17 22.67
CA ILE A 165 -12.80 1.36 21.99
C ILE A 165 -11.75 2.31 21.41
N GLY A 166 -10.48 1.94 21.52
CA GLY A 166 -9.38 2.75 21.00
C GLY A 166 -8.76 3.68 22.04
N THR A 167 -8.02 4.68 21.57
CA THR A 167 -7.34 5.66 22.42
C THR A 167 -8.18 6.92 22.60
N GLU A 168 -7.68 7.94 23.31
CA GLU A 168 -8.39 9.21 23.42
C GLU A 168 -8.54 9.92 22.06
N ARG A 169 -7.49 9.83 21.23
CA ARG A 169 -7.40 10.53 19.93
C ARG A 169 -7.92 9.70 18.77
N SER A 170 -7.81 8.37 18.84
CA SER A 170 -8.20 7.45 17.77
C SER A 170 -9.25 6.46 18.29
N LYS A 171 -10.53 6.70 17.98
CA LYS A 171 -11.67 5.91 18.45
C LYS A 171 -12.00 4.74 17.51
N GLY A 172 -12.49 3.65 18.09
CA GLY A 172 -13.00 2.50 17.36
C GLY A 172 -11.95 1.45 16.99
N THR A 173 -12.28 0.67 15.97
CA THR A 173 -11.45 -0.39 15.41
C THR A 173 -10.92 0.00 14.04
N LYS A 174 -9.89 -0.72 13.58
CA LYS A 174 -9.35 -0.62 12.22
C LYS A 174 -9.13 -2.02 11.69
N VAL A 175 -9.46 -2.21 10.42
CA VAL A 175 -9.11 -3.43 9.70
C VAL A 175 -7.74 -3.27 9.04
N PHE A 176 -6.86 -4.26 9.23
CA PHE A 176 -5.56 -4.37 8.58
C PHE A 176 -5.47 -5.63 7.73
N ALA A 177 -4.82 -5.50 6.57
CA ALA A 177 -4.43 -6.62 5.73
C ALA A 177 -2.97 -6.98 6.01
N LEU A 178 -2.75 -8.06 6.77
CA LEU A 178 -1.43 -8.59 7.08
C LEU A 178 -0.94 -9.48 5.93
N ALA A 179 0.19 -9.10 5.35
CA ALA A 179 0.85 -9.83 4.26
C ALA A 179 2.38 -9.81 4.42
N GLY A 180 3.09 -10.50 3.51
CA GLY A 180 4.55 -10.57 3.49
C GLY A 180 5.13 -11.78 4.23
N LYS A 181 6.20 -11.58 5.00
CA LYS A 181 6.99 -12.63 5.67
C LYS A 181 6.42 -13.00 7.05
N ILE A 182 5.11 -13.20 7.14
CA ILE A 182 4.38 -13.48 8.39
C ILE A 182 3.72 -14.87 8.34
N ASN A 183 3.52 -15.51 9.49
CA ASN A 183 2.95 -16.86 9.56
C ASN A 183 1.44 -16.86 9.26
N ASN A 184 0.69 -15.93 9.85
CA ASN A 184 -0.74 -15.77 9.64
C ASN A 184 -0.99 -14.58 8.72
N VAL A 185 -1.27 -14.87 7.45
CA VAL A 185 -1.65 -13.88 6.43
C VAL A 185 -3.17 -13.78 6.38
N GLY A 186 -3.72 -12.56 6.35
CA GLY A 186 -5.16 -12.36 6.28
C GLY A 186 -5.61 -10.96 6.70
N LEU A 187 -6.91 -10.80 6.88
CA LEU A 187 -7.51 -9.59 7.45
C LEU A 187 -7.67 -9.77 8.96
N ILE A 188 -7.33 -8.73 9.70
CA ILE A 188 -7.54 -8.65 11.14
C ILE A 188 -8.25 -7.35 11.45
N GLU A 189 -9.20 -7.39 12.37
CA GLU A 189 -9.81 -6.20 12.95
C GLU A 189 -9.26 -6.04 14.37
N VAL A 190 -8.69 -4.87 14.65
CA VAL A 190 -8.06 -4.58 15.95
C VAL A 190 -8.53 -3.23 16.47
N PRO A 191 -8.61 -3.05 17.81
CA PRO A 191 -8.85 -1.73 18.39
C PRO A 191 -7.69 -0.79 18.07
N MET A 192 -8.00 0.50 17.85
CA MET A 192 -6.97 1.52 17.74
C MET A 192 -6.09 1.54 19.00
N GLY A 193 -4.79 1.83 18.86
CA GLY A 193 -3.84 1.85 19.98
C GLY A 193 -3.19 0.51 20.33
N VAL A 194 -3.59 -0.61 19.71
CA VAL A 194 -2.81 -1.86 19.73
C VAL A 194 -1.39 -1.60 19.21
N THR A 195 -0.39 -2.28 19.74
CA THR A 195 1.01 -2.13 19.28
C THR A 195 1.29 -2.92 18.00
N LEU A 196 2.29 -2.49 17.24
CA LEU A 196 2.79 -3.28 16.09
C LEU A 196 3.27 -4.66 16.52
N ARG A 197 3.83 -4.80 17.72
CA ARG A 197 4.28 -6.06 18.29
C ARG A 197 3.12 -7.05 18.46
N GLU A 198 2.03 -6.62 19.07
CA GLU A 198 0.83 -7.46 19.26
C GLU A 198 0.28 -7.91 17.90
N VAL A 199 0.17 -6.98 16.94
CA VAL A 199 -0.29 -7.31 15.58
C VAL A 199 0.61 -8.33 14.90
N ILE A 200 1.93 -8.15 14.92
CA ILE A 200 2.89 -8.99 14.18
C ILE A 200 3.11 -10.35 14.87
N TYR A 201 3.31 -10.35 16.19
CA TYR A 201 3.74 -11.55 16.91
C TYR A 201 2.57 -12.32 17.54
N GLU A 202 1.57 -11.65 18.09
CA GLU A 202 0.45 -12.34 18.76
C GLU A 202 -0.60 -12.76 17.74
N ILE A 203 -1.05 -11.83 16.89
CA ILE A 203 -2.10 -12.11 15.90
C ILE A 203 -1.48 -12.74 14.64
N GLY A 204 -0.44 -12.12 14.10
CA GLY A 204 0.27 -12.58 12.91
C GLY A 204 1.11 -13.85 13.11
N GLY A 205 1.30 -14.30 14.36
CA GLY A 205 2.05 -15.51 14.68
C GLY A 205 3.56 -15.39 14.45
N GLY A 206 4.09 -14.17 14.31
CA GLY A 206 5.51 -13.89 14.11
C GLY A 206 6.02 -14.14 12.68
N ILE A 207 7.33 -14.00 12.52
CA ILE A 207 8.00 -14.02 11.22
C ILE A 207 8.14 -15.45 10.69
N LYS A 208 7.92 -15.61 9.38
CA LYS A 208 7.99 -16.90 8.71
C LYS A 208 9.36 -17.55 8.90
N GLY A 209 9.36 -18.80 9.35
CA GLY A 209 10.58 -19.58 9.58
C GLY A 209 11.41 -19.14 10.79
N GLY A 210 10.84 -18.33 11.70
CA GLY A 210 11.53 -17.90 12.92
C GLY A 210 12.68 -16.92 12.69
N LYS A 211 12.70 -16.28 11.51
CA LYS A 211 13.69 -15.26 11.16
C LYS A 211 13.50 -13.97 11.93
N LYS A 212 14.49 -13.08 11.85
CA LYS A 212 14.42 -11.76 12.48
C LYS A 212 13.48 -10.82 11.71
N PHE A 213 12.64 -10.10 12.44
CA PHE A 213 11.84 -8.98 11.90
C PHE A 213 12.77 -7.84 11.49
N LYS A 214 12.56 -7.29 10.29
CA LYS A 214 13.35 -6.16 9.80
C LYS A 214 12.54 -4.88 9.77
N ALA A 215 11.40 -4.93 9.08
CA ALA A 215 10.52 -3.78 8.92
C ALA A 215 9.09 -4.21 8.60
N VAL A 216 8.15 -3.29 8.78
CA VAL A 216 6.79 -3.38 8.25
C VAL A 216 6.50 -2.11 7.45
N GLN A 217 6.02 -2.27 6.22
CA GLN A 217 5.48 -1.16 5.45
C GLN A 217 4.02 -1.00 5.85
N THR A 218 3.65 0.19 6.34
CA THR A 218 2.26 0.53 6.67
C THR A 218 1.80 1.70 5.83
N GLY A 219 0.50 1.75 5.51
CA GLY A 219 -0.08 2.84 4.73
C GLY A 219 0.02 2.66 3.21
N GLY A 220 0.16 1.41 2.75
CA GLY A 220 0.19 1.08 1.33
C GLY A 220 1.51 1.49 0.64
N PRO A 221 1.49 1.73 -0.68
CA PRO A 221 2.68 1.96 -1.49
C PRO A 221 3.30 3.34 -1.26
N SER A 222 2.53 4.32 -0.78
CA SER A 222 3.03 5.66 -0.43
C SER A 222 3.26 5.85 1.08
N GLY A 223 3.15 4.76 1.85
CA GLY A 223 3.41 4.74 3.28
C GLY A 223 4.90 4.71 3.65
N GLY A 224 5.20 4.47 4.92
CA GLY A 224 6.57 4.37 5.43
C GLY A 224 6.92 3.01 6.02
N CYS A 225 8.23 2.71 6.05
CA CYS A 225 8.79 1.53 6.69
C CYS A 225 9.05 1.79 8.18
N LEU A 226 8.42 0.99 9.04
CA LEU A 226 8.63 0.99 10.49
C LEU A 226 9.50 -0.20 10.89
N THR A 227 10.45 -0.01 11.81
CA THR A 227 11.48 -1.00 12.18
C THR A 227 11.30 -1.51 13.61
N GLU A 228 12.26 -2.31 14.10
CA GLU A 228 12.27 -2.85 15.46
C GLU A 228 12.04 -1.78 16.54
N LYS A 229 12.57 -0.56 16.35
CA LYS A 229 12.42 0.54 17.30
C LYS A 229 10.99 1.06 17.44
N HIS A 230 10.10 0.70 16.51
CA HIS A 230 8.70 1.11 16.49
C HIS A 230 7.75 -0.02 16.90
N LEU A 231 8.23 -1.22 17.22
CA LEU A 231 7.35 -2.37 17.52
C LEU A 231 6.38 -2.11 18.68
N ASP A 232 6.83 -1.35 19.67
CA ASP A 232 6.04 -0.99 20.85
C ASP A 232 5.25 0.31 20.68
N THR A 233 5.28 0.92 19.48
CA THR A 233 4.49 2.11 19.16
C THR A 233 3.02 1.74 18.99
N PRO A 234 2.09 2.40 19.71
CA PRO A 234 0.66 2.25 19.51
C PRO A 234 0.26 2.66 18.08
N ILE A 235 -0.57 1.85 17.45
CA ILE A 235 -1.10 2.12 16.11
C ILE A 235 -2.22 3.17 16.23
N GLU A 236 -1.87 4.42 15.96
CA GLU A 236 -2.78 5.58 15.91
C GLU A 236 -2.43 6.45 14.70
N TYR A 237 -3.35 7.33 14.27
CA TYR A 237 -3.09 8.20 13.11
C TYR A 237 -1.86 9.09 13.33
N ASP A 238 -1.79 9.75 14.48
CA ASP A 238 -0.76 10.73 14.77
C ASP A 238 0.60 10.07 15.07
N THR A 239 0.60 8.96 15.80
CA THR A 239 1.82 8.22 16.18
C THR A 239 2.53 7.64 14.95
N LEU A 240 1.77 7.14 13.97
CA LEU A 240 2.32 6.65 12.71
C LEU A 240 2.92 7.77 11.86
N ILE A 241 2.28 8.94 11.81
CA ILE A 241 2.79 10.12 11.11
C ILE A 241 4.11 10.58 11.74
N GLU A 242 4.16 10.67 13.07
CA GLU A 242 5.38 11.03 13.81
C GLU A 242 6.52 10.02 13.58
N ALA A 243 6.20 8.74 13.40
CA ALA A 243 7.17 7.68 13.08
C ALA A 243 7.61 7.67 11.60
N GLY A 244 7.20 8.64 10.79
CA GLY A 244 7.56 8.73 9.37
C GLY A 244 6.80 7.76 8.46
N SER A 245 5.64 7.28 8.93
CA SER A 245 4.71 6.46 8.16
C SER A 245 3.33 7.13 8.11
N MET A 246 2.27 6.39 7.81
CA MET A 246 0.90 6.89 7.84
C MET A 246 -0.11 5.75 7.97
N MET A 247 -1.30 6.10 8.47
CA MET A 247 -2.49 5.27 8.33
C MET A 247 -3.07 5.46 6.93
N GLY A 248 -2.80 4.51 6.05
CA GLY A 248 -3.42 4.43 4.71
C GLY A 248 -4.66 3.56 4.72
N SER A 249 -4.84 2.75 3.67
CA SER A 249 -5.92 1.76 3.58
C SER A 249 -5.93 0.76 4.74
N GLY A 250 -4.75 0.35 5.24
CA GLY A 250 -4.63 -0.71 6.25
C GLY A 250 -3.78 -1.88 5.79
N GLY A 251 -3.12 -1.80 4.63
CA GLY A 251 -2.10 -2.77 4.23
C GLY A 251 -0.88 -2.73 5.17
N MET A 252 -0.49 -3.90 5.68
CA MET A 252 0.72 -4.12 6.49
C MET A 252 1.57 -5.22 5.85
N ILE A 253 2.66 -4.83 5.20
CA ILE A 253 3.57 -5.78 4.53
C ILE A 253 4.81 -5.97 5.40
N VAL A 254 4.90 -7.15 6.02
CA VAL A 254 5.98 -7.52 6.95
C VAL A 254 7.17 -8.07 6.17
N MET A 255 8.37 -7.60 6.53
CA MET A 255 9.65 -7.93 5.91
C MET A 255 10.61 -8.56 6.93
N ASP A 256 11.44 -9.48 6.46
CA ASP A 256 12.45 -10.18 7.26
C ASP A 256 13.88 -9.71 6.94
N GLU A 257 14.87 -10.26 7.65
CA GLU A 257 16.28 -9.90 7.49
C GLU A 257 16.86 -10.13 6.07
N ASP A 258 16.20 -10.94 5.24
CA ASP A 258 16.61 -11.23 3.85
C ASP A 258 16.00 -10.26 2.83
N ASP A 259 15.25 -9.24 3.27
CA ASP A 259 14.66 -8.23 2.39
C ASP A 259 15.61 -7.03 2.18
N CYS A 260 15.81 -6.58 0.93
CA CYS A 260 16.67 -5.42 0.64
C CYS A 260 15.85 -4.13 0.69
N MET A 261 16.14 -3.22 1.63
CA MET A 261 15.31 -2.02 1.82
C MET A 261 15.43 -1.03 0.65
N VAL A 262 16.57 -1.00 -0.03
CA VAL A 262 16.75 -0.22 -1.27
C VAL A 262 15.88 -0.76 -2.40
N SER A 263 15.79 -2.09 -2.52
CA SER A 263 14.94 -2.75 -3.51
C SER A 263 13.45 -2.58 -3.20
N VAL A 264 13.08 -2.60 -1.92
CA VAL A 264 11.71 -2.34 -1.45
C VAL A 264 11.28 -0.92 -1.79
N ALA A 265 12.12 0.08 -1.50
CA ALA A 265 11.84 1.47 -1.87
C ALA A 265 11.66 1.62 -3.39
N LYS A 266 12.52 0.95 -4.19
CA LYS A 266 12.38 0.93 -5.65
C LYS A 266 11.05 0.32 -6.11
N PHE A 267 10.64 -0.80 -5.52
CA PHE A 267 9.39 -1.49 -5.88
C PHE A 267 8.15 -0.61 -5.64
N TYR A 268 8.03 0.02 -4.47
CA TYR A 268 6.88 0.89 -4.19
C TYR A 268 6.89 2.17 -5.03
N LEU A 269 8.08 2.70 -5.32
CA LEU A 269 8.18 3.86 -6.18
C LEU A 269 7.83 3.54 -7.64
N ASP A 270 8.21 2.37 -8.15
CA ASP A 270 7.83 1.88 -9.49
C ASP A 270 6.31 1.84 -9.64
N PHE A 271 5.61 1.25 -8.65
CA PHE A 271 4.15 1.29 -8.57
C PHE A 271 3.62 2.73 -8.65
N THR A 272 4.20 3.64 -7.86
CA THR A 272 3.73 5.03 -7.83
C THR A 272 4.01 5.79 -9.13
N VAL A 273 5.06 5.43 -9.86
CA VAL A 273 5.37 6.00 -11.19
C VAL A 273 4.33 5.56 -12.21
N GLU A 274 3.99 4.27 -12.23
CA GLU A 274 2.98 3.71 -13.14
C GLU A 274 1.56 4.24 -12.83
N GLU A 275 1.23 4.40 -11.55
CA GLU A 275 -0.08 4.85 -11.09
C GLU A 275 -0.26 6.39 -11.04
N SER A 276 0.77 7.14 -11.44
CA SER A 276 0.69 8.60 -11.45
C SER A 276 -0.26 9.10 -12.55
N CYS A 277 -1.22 9.96 -12.19
CA CYS A 277 -2.08 10.63 -13.20
C CYS A 277 -1.30 11.53 -14.17
N GLY A 278 -0.05 11.90 -13.84
CA GLY A 278 0.82 12.71 -14.70
C GLY A 278 0.49 14.21 -14.75
N LYS A 279 -0.40 14.72 -13.89
CA LYS A 279 -0.83 16.13 -13.91
C LYS A 279 0.24 17.12 -13.45
N CYS A 280 0.83 16.90 -12.26
CA CYS A 280 1.82 17.81 -11.69
C CYS A 280 3.26 17.37 -12.01
N SER A 281 4.09 18.32 -12.44
CA SER A 281 5.49 18.06 -12.80
C SER A 281 6.32 17.45 -11.68
N PRO A 282 6.19 17.89 -10.39
CA PRO A 282 6.94 17.29 -9.29
C PRO A 282 6.71 15.78 -9.17
N CYS A 283 5.46 15.33 -9.13
CA CYS A 283 5.14 13.90 -9.09
C CYS A 283 5.54 13.19 -10.40
N ARG A 284 5.05 13.68 -11.56
CA ARG A 284 5.23 13.00 -12.86
C ARG A 284 6.70 12.79 -13.22
N ILE A 285 7.51 13.84 -13.08
CA ILE A 285 8.91 13.84 -13.52
C ILE A 285 9.80 13.45 -12.34
N GLY A 286 9.53 14.00 -11.15
CA GLY A 286 10.35 13.75 -9.97
C GLY A 286 10.36 12.29 -9.54
N ASN A 287 9.21 11.62 -9.48
CA ASN A 287 9.18 10.20 -9.10
C ASN A 287 9.91 9.32 -10.12
N LYS A 288 9.83 9.66 -11.41
CA LYS A 288 10.62 8.98 -12.44
C LYS A 288 12.12 9.15 -12.22
N ARG A 289 12.58 10.34 -11.84
CA ARG A 289 14.00 10.58 -11.51
C ARG A 289 14.43 9.85 -10.24
N LEU A 290 13.59 9.81 -9.21
CA LEU A 290 13.84 9.00 -8.01
C LEU A 290 13.98 7.52 -8.37
N TYR A 291 13.11 7.00 -9.23
CA TYR A 291 13.14 5.61 -9.67
C TYR A 291 14.42 5.30 -10.46
N GLU A 292 14.81 6.17 -11.40
CA GLU A 292 16.05 6.02 -12.18
C GLU A 292 17.29 6.01 -11.26
N MET A 293 17.31 6.85 -10.21
CA MET A 293 18.39 6.84 -9.21
C MET A 293 18.42 5.55 -8.38
N LEU A 294 17.26 5.07 -7.91
CA LEU A 294 17.18 3.78 -7.21
C LEU A 294 17.52 2.60 -8.12
N ASP A 295 17.15 2.64 -9.40
CA ASP A 295 17.54 1.62 -10.37
C ASP A 295 19.06 1.59 -10.57
N LYS A 296 19.69 2.76 -10.70
CA LYS A 296 21.15 2.89 -10.75
C LYS A 296 21.83 2.34 -9.48
N ILE A 297 21.33 2.69 -8.30
CA ILE A 297 21.84 2.18 -7.01
C ILE A 297 21.67 0.66 -6.90
N THR A 298 20.50 0.13 -7.24
CA THR A 298 20.23 -1.33 -7.19
C THR A 298 20.98 -2.14 -8.25
N LYS A 299 21.54 -1.48 -9.27
CA LYS A 299 22.47 -2.08 -10.23
C LYS A 299 23.94 -2.04 -9.79
N GLY A 300 24.25 -1.36 -8.68
CA GLY A 300 25.61 -1.14 -8.23
C GLY A 300 26.34 -0.07 -9.02
N GLU A 301 25.62 0.82 -9.71
CA GLU A 301 26.20 1.92 -10.50
C GLU A 301 26.08 3.27 -9.78
N GLY A 302 25.47 3.29 -8.58
CA GLY A 302 25.21 4.50 -7.80
C GLY A 302 26.46 5.10 -7.14
N THR A 303 26.40 6.40 -6.87
CA THR A 303 27.45 7.18 -6.18
C THR A 303 26.90 7.84 -4.91
N LYS A 304 27.78 8.39 -4.05
CA LYS A 304 27.35 9.04 -2.80
C LYS A 304 26.52 10.29 -3.08
N GLU A 305 26.85 10.99 -4.16
CA GLU A 305 26.10 12.14 -4.66
C GLU A 305 24.67 11.76 -5.05
N ASP A 306 24.46 10.55 -5.59
CA ASP A 306 23.12 10.05 -5.90
C ASP A 306 22.28 9.92 -4.62
N LEU A 307 22.86 9.56 -3.46
CA LEU A 307 22.14 9.47 -2.19
C LEU A 307 21.68 10.85 -1.69
N GLU A 308 22.52 11.87 -1.80
CA GLU A 308 22.17 13.25 -1.44
C GLU A 308 21.06 13.78 -2.35
N LEU A 309 21.20 13.57 -3.67
CA LEU A 309 20.21 13.94 -4.67
C LEU A 309 18.87 13.22 -4.44
N LEU A 310 18.91 11.93 -4.11
CA LEU A 310 17.74 11.11 -3.82
C LEU A 310 16.93 11.69 -2.64
N ARG A 311 17.61 12.03 -1.55
CA ARG A 311 16.97 12.64 -0.37
C ARG A 311 16.41 14.03 -0.68
N ASN A 312 17.22 14.89 -1.32
CA ASN A 312 16.81 16.26 -1.65
C ASN A 312 15.59 16.28 -2.58
N LEU A 313 15.60 15.48 -3.64
CA LEU A 313 14.49 15.39 -4.57
C LEU A 313 13.23 14.82 -3.91
N SER A 314 13.38 13.84 -3.01
CA SER A 314 12.26 13.27 -2.26
C SER A 314 11.53 14.33 -1.43
N THR A 315 12.26 15.21 -0.74
CA THR A 315 11.68 16.33 0.01
C THR A 315 10.99 17.33 -0.91
N VAL A 316 11.60 17.69 -2.04
CA VAL A 316 11.00 18.62 -3.02
C VAL A 316 9.67 18.08 -3.57
N ILE A 317 9.61 16.79 -3.91
CA ILE A 317 8.38 16.16 -4.43
C ILE A 317 7.29 16.18 -3.36
N LYS A 318 7.66 15.86 -2.11
CA LYS A 318 6.74 15.88 -0.96
C LYS A 318 6.12 17.26 -0.75
N ASP A 319 6.91 18.31 -0.82
CA ASP A 319 6.46 19.68 -0.54
C ASP A 319 5.70 20.35 -1.70
N THR A 320 5.94 19.91 -2.95
CA THR A 320 5.45 20.61 -4.14
C THR A 320 4.41 19.85 -4.97
N SER A 321 4.09 18.61 -4.58
CA SER A 321 3.08 17.81 -5.28
C SER A 321 1.64 18.26 -4.99
N LEU A 322 0.78 18.12 -6.00
CA LEU A 322 -0.61 18.61 -5.97
C LEU A 322 -1.52 17.84 -5.01
N CYS A 323 -1.41 16.51 -4.98
CA CYS A 323 -2.32 15.63 -4.24
C CYS A 323 -1.58 14.75 -3.23
N GLY A 324 -2.33 14.13 -2.33
CA GLY A 324 -1.78 13.26 -1.27
C GLY A 324 -0.89 12.14 -1.79
N LEU A 325 -1.21 11.52 -2.94
CA LEU A 325 -0.35 10.52 -3.57
C LEU A 325 1.03 11.10 -3.90
N GLY A 326 1.10 12.24 -4.59
CA GLY A 326 2.38 12.85 -4.93
C GLY A 326 3.17 13.27 -3.69
N GLN A 327 2.49 13.81 -2.67
CA GLN A 327 3.12 14.24 -1.42
C GLN A 327 3.70 13.08 -0.61
N THR A 328 3.04 11.92 -0.65
CA THR A 328 3.43 10.74 0.13
C THR A 328 4.28 9.75 -0.66
N SER A 329 4.28 9.82 -1.99
CA SER A 329 5.07 8.94 -2.87
C SER A 329 6.56 8.79 -2.53
N PRO A 330 7.26 9.80 -1.96
CA PRO A 330 8.66 9.64 -1.56
C PRO A 330 8.86 9.01 -0.18
N ASN A 331 7.80 8.78 0.60
CA ASN A 331 7.89 8.26 1.97
C ASN A 331 8.58 6.88 2.07
N PRO A 332 8.37 5.91 1.15
CA PRO A 332 9.13 4.66 1.19
C PRO A 332 10.63 4.93 1.08
N VAL A 333 11.04 5.87 0.23
CA VAL A 333 12.46 6.26 0.05
C VAL A 333 13.00 6.94 1.29
N LEU A 334 12.30 7.95 1.80
CA LEU A 334 12.74 8.71 2.98
C LEU A 334 12.84 7.81 4.22
N SER A 335 11.80 7.01 4.48
CA SER A 335 11.76 6.13 5.65
C SER A 335 12.82 5.02 5.60
N THR A 336 13.08 4.42 4.44
CA THR A 336 14.16 3.43 4.32
C THR A 336 15.54 4.08 4.40
N MET A 337 15.73 5.28 3.86
CA MET A 337 16.98 6.01 4.01
C MET A 337 17.26 6.41 5.47
N ASP A 338 16.23 6.76 6.25
CA ASP A 338 16.39 7.14 7.66
C ASP A 338 16.67 5.95 8.57
N ASN A 339 16.12 4.78 8.23
CA ASN A 339 16.23 3.59 9.07
C ASN A 339 17.33 2.60 8.62
N PHE A 340 17.71 2.62 7.34
CA PHE A 340 18.61 1.64 6.73
C PHE A 340 19.67 2.32 5.84
N TYR A 341 20.14 3.52 6.22
CA TYR A 341 21.14 4.28 5.45
C TYR A 341 22.40 3.47 5.13
N GLU A 342 22.82 2.60 6.05
CA GLU A 342 23.89 1.64 5.88
C GLU A 342 23.72 0.73 4.64
N GLU A 343 22.50 0.29 4.33
CA GLU A 343 22.24 -0.53 3.14
C GLU A 343 22.44 0.28 1.87
N TYR A 344 22.00 1.55 1.87
CA TYR A 344 22.25 2.48 0.76
C TYR A 344 23.74 2.74 0.56
N LEU A 345 24.49 2.92 1.66
CA LEU A 345 25.94 3.07 1.61
C LEU A 345 26.61 1.84 1.02
N GLU A 346 26.28 0.63 1.49
CA GLU A 346 26.84 -0.62 0.95
C GLU A 346 26.61 -0.78 -0.56
N HIS A 347 25.43 -0.39 -1.06
CA HIS A 347 25.12 -0.46 -2.49
C HIS A 347 26.00 0.48 -3.32
N VAL A 348 26.39 1.62 -2.75
CA VAL A 348 27.10 2.70 -3.43
C VAL A 348 28.62 2.60 -3.27
N THR A 349 29.12 2.15 -2.12
CA THR A 349 30.56 2.10 -1.82
C THR A 349 31.16 0.70 -1.98
N GLU A 350 30.41 -0.34 -1.62
CA GLU A 350 30.86 -1.73 -1.70
C GLU A 350 30.29 -2.45 -2.92
N HIS A 351 29.33 -1.84 -3.63
CA HIS A 351 28.60 -2.44 -4.75
C HIS A 351 27.99 -3.81 -4.40
N LYS A 352 27.52 -3.91 -3.15
CA LYS A 352 27.08 -5.15 -2.53
C LYS A 352 25.67 -5.02 -1.97
N CYS A 353 24.87 -6.06 -2.15
CA CYS A 353 23.55 -6.17 -1.53
C CYS A 353 23.58 -7.23 -0.43
N ARG A 354 23.58 -6.83 0.85
CA ARG A 354 23.62 -7.77 2.00
C ARG A 354 22.52 -8.84 1.97
N ALA A 355 21.34 -8.48 1.46
CA ALA A 355 20.17 -9.36 1.35
C ALA A 355 20.21 -10.25 0.08
N GLY A 356 21.15 -10.03 -0.84
CA GLY A 356 21.27 -10.80 -2.07
C GLY A 356 20.13 -10.66 -3.08
N GLN A 357 19.19 -9.73 -2.87
CA GLN A 357 18.03 -9.55 -3.76
C GLN A 357 18.37 -8.80 -5.05
N CYS A 358 19.32 -7.85 -4.99
CA CYS A 358 19.77 -7.12 -6.16
C CYS A 358 20.75 -7.98 -6.98
N LYS A 359 20.21 -8.72 -7.96
CA LYS A 359 20.97 -9.68 -8.80
C LYS A 359 22.24 -9.11 -9.42
N SER A 360 22.26 -7.82 -9.77
CA SER A 360 23.45 -7.18 -10.35
C SER A 360 24.61 -7.03 -9.36
N MET A 361 24.36 -7.15 -8.06
CA MET A 361 25.34 -6.94 -6.98
C MET A 361 25.64 -8.20 -6.16
N VAL A 362 25.12 -9.36 -6.55
CA VAL A 362 25.43 -10.61 -5.87
C VAL A 362 26.79 -11.16 -6.30
N HIS A 363 27.59 -11.58 -5.35
CA HIS A 363 28.86 -12.25 -5.61
C HIS A 363 28.76 -13.71 -5.18
N TYR A 364 29.13 -14.62 -6.09
CA TYR A 364 29.13 -16.05 -5.81
C TYR A 364 30.52 -16.47 -5.34
N PHE A 365 30.58 -17.14 -4.20
CA PHE A 365 31.82 -17.67 -3.64
C PHE A 365 31.70 -19.18 -3.44
N ILE A 366 32.85 -19.85 -3.34
CA ILE A 366 32.93 -21.27 -3.07
C ILE A 366 33.53 -21.45 -1.69
N ASN A 367 32.81 -22.17 -0.82
CA ASN A 367 33.29 -22.59 0.48
C ASN A 367 34.28 -23.75 0.29
N PRO A 368 35.57 -23.56 0.63
CA PRO A 368 36.59 -24.60 0.50
C PRO A 368 36.24 -25.88 1.26
N ASP A 369 35.61 -25.76 2.43
CA ASP A 369 35.34 -26.89 3.33
C ASP A 369 34.26 -27.84 2.77
N ASN A 370 33.32 -27.29 1.99
CA ASN A 370 32.23 -28.05 1.40
C ASN A 370 32.52 -28.49 -0.05
N CYS A 371 33.54 -27.92 -0.69
CA CYS A 371 33.80 -28.13 -2.11
C CYS A 371 34.58 -29.43 -2.36
N VAL A 372 33.89 -30.45 -2.89
CA VAL A 372 34.51 -31.76 -3.21
C VAL A 372 35.18 -31.83 -4.58
N GLY A 373 35.29 -30.72 -5.31
CA GLY A 373 35.94 -30.70 -6.64
C GLY A 373 35.22 -31.52 -7.73
N CYS A 374 33.88 -31.56 -7.71
CA CYS A 374 33.07 -32.36 -8.64
C CYS A 374 32.92 -31.77 -10.06
N THR A 375 33.43 -30.55 -10.31
CA THR A 375 33.35 -29.78 -11.57
C THR A 375 31.96 -29.39 -12.06
N ALA A 376 30.89 -29.71 -11.31
CA ALA A 376 29.51 -29.41 -11.73
C ALA A 376 29.25 -27.91 -11.90
N CYS A 377 29.78 -27.07 -11.00
CA CYS A 377 29.67 -25.62 -11.10
C CYS A 377 30.39 -25.07 -12.34
N ALA A 378 31.62 -25.53 -12.61
CA ALA A 378 32.42 -25.06 -13.73
C ALA A 378 31.81 -25.43 -15.09
N ARG A 379 31.31 -26.66 -15.25
CA ARG A 379 30.68 -27.12 -16.50
C ARG A 379 29.39 -26.37 -16.86
N ASN A 380 28.69 -25.86 -15.86
CA ASN A 380 27.44 -25.13 -16.06
C ASN A 380 27.64 -23.61 -16.04
N CYS A 381 28.88 -23.11 -15.99
CA CYS A 381 29.16 -21.70 -16.07
C CYS A 381 29.13 -21.24 -17.54
N PRO A 382 28.17 -20.39 -17.96
CA PRO A 382 28.03 -19.98 -19.36
C PRO A 382 29.21 -19.15 -19.88
N VAL A 383 29.96 -18.52 -18.98
CA VAL A 383 31.09 -17.63 -19.28
C VAL A 383 32.43 -18.18 -18.80
N ASN A 384 32.47 -19.45 -18.36
CA ASN A 384 33.68 -20.11 -17.87
C ASN A 384 34.43 -19.32 -16.76
N ALA A 385 33.70 -18.63 -15.89
CA ALA A 385 34.25 -17.83 -14.79
C ALA A 385 34.82 -18.67 -13.63
N ILE A 386 34.65 -20.00 -13.64
CA ILE A 386 35.02 -20.87 -12.53
C ILE A 386 36.25 -21.70 -12.87
N LYS A 387 37.32 -21.53 -12.10
CA LYS A 387 38.58 -22.26 -12.24
C LYS A 387 38.66 -23.39 -11.20
N GLY A 388 39.26 -24.51 -11.57
CA GLY A 388 39.55 -25.63 -10.68
C GLY A 388 39.43 -26.98 -11.37
N GLU A 389 40.35 -27.89 -11.06
CA GLU A 389 40.38 -29.23 -11.64
C GLU A 389 39.61 -30.24 -10.78
N ARG A 390 39.45 -31.47 -11.31
CA ARG A 390 38.77 -32.55 -10.60
C ARG A 390 39.49 -32.83 -9.27
N LYS A 391 38.71 -32.93 -8.17
CA LYS A 391 39.19 -33.09 -6.79
C LYS A 391 39.97 -31.88 -6.23
N GLN A 392 39.92 -30.72 -6.88
CA GLN A 392 40.45 -29.47 -6.32
C GLN A 392 39.31 -28.52 -5.93
N ILE A 393 39.59 -27.63 -5.00
CA ILE A 393 38.68 -26.54 -4.64
C ILE A 393 38.57 -25.62 -5.85
N HIS A 394 37.34 -25.29 -6.25
CA HIS A 394 37.13 -24.36 -7.34
C HIS A 394 37.06 -22.92 -6.81
N GLU A 395 37.38 -21.97 -7.66
CA GLU A 395 37.33 -20.54 -7.39
C GLU A 395 36.54 -19.83 -8.50
N ILE A 396 35.72 -18.85 -8.11
CA ILE A 396 34.92 -18.05 -9.05
C ILE A 396 35.62 -16.72 -9.26
N ASN A 397 36.05 -16.47 -10.50
CA ASN A 397 36.57 -15.18 -10.91
C ASN A 397 35.41 -14.18 -11.02
N GLN A 398 35.43 -13.15 -10.15
CA GLN A 398 34.34 -12.16 -10.07
C GLN A 398 34.32 -11.21 -11.27
N ASP A 399 35.45 -10.96 -11.93
CA ASP A 399 35.55 -10.06 -13.08
C ASP A 399 34.89 -10.65 -14.33
N ILE A 400 34.87 -11.98 -14.45
CA ILE A 400 34.25 -12.70 -15.58
C ILE A 400 32.80 -13.10 -15.26
N CYS A 401 32.47 -13.27 -13.98
CA CYS A 401 31.17 -13.79 -13.56
C CYS A 401 30.02 -12.84 -13.93
N ILE A 402 29.12 -13.30 -14.80
CA ILE A 402 27.87 -12.59 -15.14
C ILE A 402 26.74 -12.80 -14.11
N LYS A 403 27.07 -13.31 -12.92
CA LYS A 403 26.17 -13.43 -11.77
C LYS A 403 24.88 -14.25 -12.04
N CYS A 404 24.92 -15.19 -12.99
CA CYS A 404 23.75 -15.96 -13.46
C CYS A 404 23.18 -16.99 -12.46
N GLY A 405 23.88 -17.34 -11.38
CA GLY A 405 23.41 -18.29 -10.37
C GLY A 405 23.44 -19.78 -10.75
N ALA A 406 23.83 -20.14 -11.97
CA ALA A 406 23.90 -21.53 -12.42
C ALA A 406 24.81 -22.40 -11.55
N CYS A 407 25.89 -21.84 -11.00
CA CYS A 407 26.80 -22.55 -10.11
C CYS A 407 26.15 -22.92 -8.76
N LEU A 408 25.32 -22.04 -8.21
CA LEU A 408 24.60 -22.26 -6.96
C LEU A 408 23.55 -23.36 -7.12
N GLU A 409 22.73 -23.27 -8.17
CA GLU A 409 21.66 -24.23 -8.45
C GLU A 409 22.19 -25.66 -8.69
N LYS A 410 23.36 -25.79 -9.32
CA LYS A 410 23.96 -27.09 -9.62
C LYS A 410 24.82 -27.66 -8.49
N CYS A 411 25.08 -26.88 -7.44
CA CYS A 411 25.89 -27.35 -6.32
C CYS A 411 25.07 -28.23 -5.36
N LYS A 412 25.25 -29.56 -5.44
CA LYS A 412 24.60 -30.50 -4.53
C LYS A 412 25.22 -30.57 -3.12
N PHE A 413 26.33 -29.88 -2.91
CA PHE A 413 27.13 -29.95 -1.69
C PHE A 413 27.02 -28.68 -0.84
N ASN A 414 26.15 -27.73 -1.20
CA ASN A 414 26.04 -26.41 -0.57
C ASN A 414 27.41 -25.73 -0.42
N ALA A 415 28.27 -25.93 -1.42
CA ALA A 415 29.61 -25.36 -1.47
C ALA A 415 29.64 -24.01 -2.16
N VAL A 416 28.60 -23.62 -2.88
CA VAL A 416 28.48 -22.28 -3.44
C VAL A 416 27.57 -21.46 -2.52
N PHE A 417 27.99 -20.26 -2.16
CA PHE A 417 27.20 -19.33 -1.36
C PHE A 417 27.24 -17.93 -1.99
N VAL A 418 26.24 -17.11 -1.67
CA VAL A 418 26.11 -15.74 -2.16
C VAL A 418 26.55 -14.78 -1.06
N LYS A 419 27.27 -13.72 -1.42
CA LYS A 419 27.63 -12.61 -0.54
C LYS A 419 27.34 -11.28 -1.21
#